data_AF-A0A7C4U8J3-F1
#
_entry.id   AF-A0A7C4U8J3-F1
#
_cell.length_a   1.000
_cell.length_b   1.000
_cell.length_c   1.000
_cell.angle_alpha   90.00
_cell.angle_beta   90.00
_cell.angle_gamma   90.00
#
_symmetry.space_group_name_H-M   'P 1'
#
loop_
_entity.id
_entity.type
_entity.pdbx_description
1 polymer ?
#
loop_
_entity_poly.entity_id
_entity_poly.type
_entity_poly.pdbx_seq_one_letter_code
_entity_poly.pdbx_strand_id
1 'polypeptide(L)'
;MNSQETPGTSPGEMPPLLGSHWAWKAALAGLAAIAMAGLIGLIVDSPTARPNAALDAIRVLIVFGGALAVGVSVSCLPRDPRMLAIAALSSLAGYSAFPPAWDSGRMVAIFATAFATIATILMWLPQNYRRLGVSLLVLLHFGGIVTAVTGPGAAPWLSSQLSTRVYRPYLQFIYMTNAYHFYSPEPGPAHIMWFCIYYENGDTRWVKMPSRPRDIQDPLSISYYRRLSLSEQLHALPMNRNPSDDVMRARLTRIQGVNGIPLHPEMPIIDQYRPLPENYREHLLPGFVRHVASHKYYQHDDPHVRIKSIKVYYVEHFILTPDKVQAGAGFYDDFTYLPFYFGEHGPDGELMNTNDPLLYWLMPIVYFPKQGVEIKPEETWKSHPQKFDLVDSVVRHSGSDHKAK
;
A
#
# COMPACT_ATOMS: atom_id res chain seq x y z
N MET A 1 28.51 -33.67 56.40
CA MET A 1 27.54 -33.79 55.29
C MET A 1 28.04 -32.90 54.17
N ASN A 2 28.73 -33.49 53.18
CA ASN A 2 29.20 -32.79 51.99
C ASN A 2 28.05 -32.80 50.97
N SER A 3 27.46 -31.64 50.71
CA SER A 3 26.54 -31.44 49.59
C SER A 3 27.33 -31.56 48.28
N GLN A 4 27.12 -32.64 47.54
CA GLN A 4 27.58 -32.73 46.15
C GLN A 4 26.84 -31.66 45.35
N GLU A 5 27.56 -30.63 44.90
CA GLU A 5 27.09 -29.71 43.88
C GLU A 5 26.84 -30.51 42.61
N THR A 6 25.56 -30.71 42.26
CA THR A 6 25.19 -31.20 40.94
C THR A 6 25.72 -30.20 39.92
N PRO A 7 26.51 -30.63 38.91
CA PRO A 7 27.08 -29.73 37.92
C PRO A 7 25.94 -28.94 37.27
N GLY A 8 25.91 -27.63 37.54
CA GLY A 8 24.90 -26.74 37.00
C GLY A 8 25.00 -26.77 35.48
N THR A 9 23.94 -27.27 34.83
CA THR A 9 23.75 -27.10 33.39
C THR A 9 23.93 -25.62 33.07
N SER A 10 24.81 -25.31 32.12
CA SER A 10 25.12 -23.92 31.80
C SER A 10 23.84 -23.18 31.42
N PRO A 11 23.59 -21.95 31.92
CA PRO A 11 22.39 -21.19 31.57
C PRO A 11 22.27 -21.08 30.04
N GLY A 12 21.30 -21.79 29.46
CA GLY A 12 21.09 -21.86 28.00
C GLY A 12 21.18 -23.26 27.39
N GLU A 13 21.57 -24.30 28.13
CA GLU A 13 21.34 -25.68 27.69
C GLU A 13 19.86 -26.01 27.82
N MET A 14 19.12 -25.92 26.71
CA MET A 14 17.75 -26.43 26.67
C MET A 14 17.76 -27.91 27.08
N PRO A 15 16.82 -28.35 27.95
CA PRO A 15 16.66 -29.77 28.23
C PRO A 15 16.55 -30.53 26.90
N PRO A 16 17.08 -31.76 26.79
CA PRO A 16 17.07 -32.55 25.57
C PRO A 16 15.64 -33.02 25.26
N LEU A 17 14.77 -32.09 24.88
CA LEU A 17 13.33 -32.33 24.76
C LEU A 17 13.02 -33.26 23.59
N LEU A 18 13.92 -33.37 22.61
CA LEU A 18 13.86 -34.33 21.51
C LEU A 18 15.29 -34.78 21.16
N GLY A 19 15.58 -36.08 21.25
CA GLY A 19 16.91 -36.61 20.94
C GLY A 19 17.33 -36.30 19.50
N SER A 20 18.62 -36.03 19.27
CA SER A 20 19.18 -35.65 17.95
C SER A 20 18.76 -36.60 16.81
N HIS A 21 18.62 -37.89 17.10
CA HIS A 21 18.16 -38.91 16.16
C HIS A 21 16.73 -38.65 15.64
N TRP A 22 15.84 -38.10 16.46
CA TRP A 22 14.48 -37.74 16.02
C TRP A 22 14.52 -36.57 15.02
N ALA A 23 15.34 -35.55 15.26
CA ALA A 23 15.49 -34.42 14.34
C ALA A 23 16.00 -34.87 12.97
N TRP A 24 16.94 -35.81 12.92
CA TRP A 24 17.39 -36.40 11.66
C TRP A 24 16.29 -37.15 10.91
N LYS A 25 15.49 -37.95 11.63
CA LYS A 25 14.35 -38.66 11.03
C LYS A 25 13.29 -37.69 10.49
N ALA A 26 12.96 -36.66 11.26
CA ALA A 26 11.99 -35.63 10.86
C ALA A 26 12.48 -34.85 9.63
N ALA A 27 13.75 -34.46 9.58
CA ALA A 27 14.34 -33.77 8.43
C ALA A 27 14.32 -34.61 7.15
N LEU A 28 14.73 -35.89 7.24
CA LEU A 28 14.73 -36.79 6.10
C LEU A 28 13.31 -37.13 5.62
N ALA A 29 12.37 -37.33 6.55
CA ALA A 29 10.96 -37.54 6.22
C ALA A 29 10.37 -36.29 5.53
N GLY A 30 10.70 -35.09 6.03
CA GLY A 30 10.25 -33.85 5.43
C GLY A 30 10.82 -33.62 4.03
N LEU A 31 12.12 -33.87 3.82
CA LEU A 31 12.74 -33.84 2.48
C LEU A 31 12.07 -34.84 1.53
N ALA A 32 11.84 -36.08 1.97
CA ALA A 32 11.20 -37.11 1.16
C ALA A 32 9.76 -36.72 0.77
N ALA A 33 9.01 -36.13 1.70
CA ALA A 33 7.66 -35.62 1.43
C ALA A 33 7.68 -34.53 0.35
N ILE A 34 8.55 -33.53 0.47
CA ILE A 34 8.66 -32.45 -0.53
C ILE A 34 9.13 -33.00 -1.88
N ALA A 35 10.12 -33.89 -1.90
CA ALA A 35 10.61 -34.52 -3.13
C ALA A 35 9.51 -35.32 -3.83
N MET A 36 8.70 -36.07 -3.07
CA MET A 36 7.54 -36.80 -3.60
C MET A 36 6.50 -35.85 -4.20
N ALA A 37 6.20 -34.72 -3.53
CA ALA A 37 5.32 -33.70 -4.09
C ALA A 37 5.90 -33.07 -5.39
N GLY A 38 7.22 -32.91 -5.47
CA GLY A 38 7.94 -32.52 -6.69
C GLY A 38 7.78 -33.52 -7.82
N LEU A 39 7.93 -34.82 -7.54
CA LEU A 39 7.72 -35.89 -8.52
C LEU A 39 6.28 -35.95 -9.03
N ILE A 40 5.29 -35.78 -8.13
CA ILE A 40 3.88 -35.64 -8.53
C ILE A 40 3.74 -34.43 -9.46
N GLY A 41 4.37 -33.31 -9.13
CA GLY A 41 4.39 -32.10 -9.96
C GLY A 41 4.93 -32.33 -11.37
N LEU A 42 6.03 -33.08 -11.52
CA LEU A 42 6.58 -33.39 -12.85
C LEU A 42 5.62 -34.20 -13.73
N ILE A 43 4.74 -35.01 -13.13
CA ILE A 43 3.72 -35.79 -13.86
C ILE A 43 2.49 -34.92 -14.17
N VAL A 44 2.01 -34.18 -13.16
CA VAL A 44 0.75 -33.42 -13.22
C VAL A 44 0.90 -32.11 -13.99
N ASP A 45 2.06 -31.46 -13.96
CA ASP A 45 2.30 -30.17 -14.63
C ASP A 45 2.71 -30.35 -16.11
N SER A 46 2.53 -31.55 -16.69
CA SER A 46 2.82 -31.78 -18.11
C SER A 46 1.88 -30.95 -19.00
N PRO A 47 2.33 -30.42 -20.16
CA PRO A 47 1.50 -29.60 -21.05
C PRO A 47 0.20 -30.27 -21.53
N THR A 48 0.15 -31.61 -21.46
CA THR A 48 -0.98 -32.43 -21.86
C THR A 48 -1.95 -32.76 -20.72
N ALA A 49 -1.57 -32.52 -19.47
CA ALA A 49 -2.41 -32.84 -18.31
C ALA A 49 -3.50 -31.77 -18.11
N ARG A 50 -4.68 -32.22 -17.66
CA ARG A 50 -5.75 -31.31 -17.26
C ARG A 50 -5.49 -30.79 -15.84
N PRO A 51 -5.78 -29.50 -15.56
CA PRO A 51 -5.66 -28.94 -14.22
C PRO A 51 -6.48 -29.77 -13.21
N ASN A 52 -5.88 -30.08 -12.05
CA ASN A 52 -6.55 -30.83 -10.98
C ASN A 52 -6.33 -30.15 -9.63
N ALA A 53 -7.29 -29.30 -9.25
CA ALA A 53 -7.22 -28.51 -8.03
C ALA A 53 -7.06 -29.35 -6.75
N ALA A 54 -7.60 -30.58 -6.71
CA ALA A 54 -7.47 -31.47 -5.56
C ALA A 54 -6.03 -31.98 -5.41
N LEU A 55 -5.39 -32.38 -6.51
CA LEU A 55 -3.98 -32.78 -6.50
C LEU A 55 -3.06 -31.61 -6.14
N ASP A 56 -3.34 -30.41 -6.64
CA ASP A 56 -2.59 -29.21 -6.29
C ASP A 56 -2.69 -28.88 -4.79
N ALA A 57 -3.90 -28.99 -4.21
CA ALA A 57 -4.09 -28.82 -2.77
C ALA A 57 -3.33 -29.87 -1.95
N ILE A 58 -3.35 -31.13 -2.37
CA ILE A 58 -2.60 -32.22 -1.71
C ILE A 58 -1.09 -31.95 -1.78
N ARG A 59 -0.57 -31.56 -2.95
CA ARG A 59 0.85 -31.18 -3.12
C ARG A 59 1.24 -30.08 -2.15
N VAL A 60 0.44 -29.01 -2.09
CA VAL A 60 0.70 -27.88 -1.19
C VAL A 60 0.73 -28.31 0.28
N LEU A 61 -0.21 -29.15 0.72
CA LEU A 61 -0.22 -29.70 2.08
C LEU A 61 1.02 -30.55 2.38
N ILE A 62 1.45 -31.40 1.45
CA ILE A 62 2.66 -32.21 1.59
C ILE A 62 3.90 -31.32 1.68
N VAL A 63 4.00 -30.28 0.85
CA VAL A 63 5.13 -29.34 0.88
C VAL A 63 5.18 -28.58 2.20
N PHE A 64 4.05 -28.05 2.68
CA PHE A 64 4.01 -27.36 3.96
C PHE A 64 4.36 -28.28 5.14
N GLY A 65 3.80 -29.50 5.18
CA GLY A 65 4.11 -30.48 6.22
C GLY A 65 5.60 -30.87 6.21
N GLY A 66 6.17 -31.11 5.03
CA GLY A 66 7.59 -31.43 4.89
C GLY A 66 8.50 -30.26 5.27
N ALA A 67 8.16 -29.04 4.85
CA ALA A 67 8.91 -27.83 5.18
C ALA A 67 8.89 -27.55 6.69
N LEU A 68 7.75 -27.75 7.35
CA LEU A 68 7.62 -27.64 8.79
C LEU A 68 8.51 -28.66 9.52
N ALA A 69 8.49 -29.93 9.11
CA ALA A 69 9.31 -30.97 9.72
C ALA A 69 10.81 -30.68 9.59
N VAL A 70 11.26 -30.21 8.43
CA VAL A 70 12.64 -29.77 8.20
C VAL A 70 12.98 -28.54 9.03
N GLY A 71 12.09 -27.53 9.08
CA GLY A 71 12.28 -26.31 9.87
C GLY A 71 12.41 -26.59 11.36
N VAL A 72 11.56 -27.45 11.92
CA VAL A 72 11.66 -27.92 13.31
C VAL A 72 13.00 -28.61 13.55
N SER A 73 13.44 -29.46 12.62
CA SER A 73 14.72 -30.18 12.73
C SER A 73 15.93 -29.24 12.71
N VAL A 74 15.91 -28.21 11.85
CA VAL A 74 16.91 -27.13 11.86
C VAL A 74 16.88 -26.37 13.18
N SER A 75 15.70 -26.09 13.75
CA SER A 75 15.59 -25.42 15.04
C SER A 75 16.18 -26.22 16.21
N CYS A 76 16.12 -27.56 16.13
CA CYS A 76 16.73 -28.46 17.12
C CYS A 76 18.26 -28.55 16.96
N LEU A 77 18.77 -28.46 15.73
CA LEU A 77 20.20 -28.60 15.41
C LEU A 77 20.73 -27.44 14.53
N PRO A 78 20.62 -26.17 14.98
CA PRO A 78 20.87 -25.01 14.12
C PRO A 78 22.34 -24.81 13.76
N ARG A 79 23.25 -25.51 14.46
CA ARG A 79 24.70 -25.45 14.25
C ARG A 79 25.23 -26.61 13.40
N ASP A 80 24.42 -27.62 13.07
CA ASP A 80 24.87 -28.73 12.23
C ASP A 80 24.75 -28.34 10.74
N PRO A 81 25.86 -28.16 10.01
CA PRO A 81 25.82 -27.77 8.60
C PRO A 81 25.12 -28.80 7.72
N ARG A 82 25.12 -30.08 8.11
CA ARG A 82 24.44 -31.13 7.34
C ARG A 82 22.91 -30.99 7.43
N MET A 83 22.40 -30.53 8.58
CA MET A 83 20.97 -30.24 8.74
C MET A 83 20.54 -29.06 7.87
N LEU A 84 21.39 -28.02 7.80
CA LEU A 84 21.18 -26.88 6.90
C LEU A 84 21.24 -27.29 5.41
N ALA A 85 22.13 -28.22 5.05
CA ALA A 85 22.20 -28.77 3.70
C ALA A 85 20.90 -29.51 3.32
N ILE A 86 20.32 -30.29 4.24
CA ILE A 86 19.00 -30.90 4.03
C ILE A 86 17.93 -29.82 3.83
N ALA A 87 17.96 -28.74 4.61
CA ALA A 87 17.03 -27.63 4.44
C ALA A 87 17.15 -26.93 3.08
N ALA A 88 18.38 -26.75 2.59
CA ALA A 88 18.64 -26.21 1.26
C ALA A 88 18.08 -27.11 0.15
N LEU A 89 18.36 -28.41 0.22
CA LEU A 89 17.83 -29.40 -0.75
C LEU A 89 16.30 -29.51 -0.69
N SER A 90 15.73 -29.48 0.51
CA SER A 90 14.29 -29.51 0.74
C SER A 90 13.61 -28.29 0.12
N SER A 91 14.19 -27.11 0.33
CA SER A 91 13.68 -25.86 -0.26
C SER A 91 13.83 -25.87 -1.79
N LEU A 92 14.92 -26.40 -2.32
CA LEU A 92 15.14 -26.50 -3.77
C LEU A 92 14.10 -27.43 -4.41
N ALA A 93 13.85 -28.59 -3.80
CA ALA A 93 12.78 -29.49 -4.21
C ALA A 93 11.41 -28.81 -4.12
N GLY A 94 11.21 -27.96 -3.09
CA GLY A 94 10.02 -27.15 -2.88
C GLY A 94 9.62 -26.30 -4.09
N TYR A 95 10.59 -25.77 -4.86
CA TYR A 95 10.32 -25.01 -6.08
C TYR A 95 9.51 -25.82 -7.12
N SER A 96 9.89 -27.08 -7.34
CA SER A 96 9.16 -27.99 -8.24
C SER A 96 7.90 -28.58 -7.60
N ALA A 97 7.87 -28.67 -6.27
CA ALA A 97 6.78 -29.28 -5.53
C ALA A 97 5.54 -28.38 -5.43
N PHE A 98 5.72 -27.06 -5.34
CA PHE A 98 4.61 -26.11 -5.41
C PHE A 98 3.99 -26.08 -6.82
N PRO A 99 2.64 -26.09 -6.94
CA PRO A 99 1.96 -25.88 -8.22
C PRO A 99 2.31 -24.52 -8.86
N PRO A 100 2.24 -24.38 -10.20
CA PRO A 100 2.52 -23.10 -10.86
C PRO A 100 1.64 -21.92 -10.40
N ALA A 101 0.40 -22.22 -9.99
CA ALA A 101 -0.52 -21.22 -9.43
C ALA A 101 -0.05 -20.65 -8.06
N TRP A 102 0.87 -21.34 -7.39
CA TRP A 102 1.48 -20.94 -6.11
C TRP A 102 2.87 -20.31 -6.33
N ASP A 103 2.95 -19.32 -7.24
CA ASP A 103 4.20 -18.63 -7.56
C ASP A 103 4.90 -18.03 -6.33
N SER A 104 4.12 -17.46 -5.39
CA SER A 104 4.66 -16.97 -4.11
C SER A 104 5.34 -18.08 -3.30
N GLY A 105 4.76 -19.29 -3.27
CA GLY A 105 5.37 -20.46 -2.62
C GLY A 105 6.69 -20.86 -3.28
N ARG A 106 6.74 -20.85 -4.62
CA ARG A 106 7.96 -21.11 -5.40
C ARG A 106 9.05 -20.08 -5.11
N MET A 107 8.68 -18.81 -5.02
CA MET A 107 9.60 -17.72 -4.69
C MET A 107 10.16 -17.87 -3.26
N VAL A 108 9.32 -18.21 -2.29
CA VAL A 108 9.77 -18.53 -0.92
C VAL A 108 10.73 -19.71 -0.91
N ALA A 109 10.46 -20.76 -1.68
CA ALA A 109 11.30 -21.94 -1.78
C ALA A 109 12.69 -21.63 -2.37
N ILE A 110 12.77 -20.84 -3.45
CA ILE A 110 14.05 -20.36 -4.01
C ILE A 110 14.83 -19.55 -2.96
N PHE A 111 14.16 -18.63 -2.28
CA PHE A 111 14.80 -17.82 -1.27
C PHE A 111 15.34 -18.65 -0.10
N ALA A 112 14.51 -19.55 0.44
CA ALA A 112 14.92 -20.47 1.50
C ALA A 112 16.09 -21.35 1.07
N THR A 113 16.14 -21.77 -0.20
CA THR A 113 17.28 -22.49 -0.78
C THR A 113 18.55 -21.65 -0.73
N ALA A 114 18.50 -20.42 -1.25
CA ALA A 114 19.66 -19.53 -1.26
C ALA A 114 20.17 -19.25 0.16
N PHE A 115 19.26 -18.95 1.08
CA PHE A 115 19.58 -18.67 2.48
C PHE A 115 20.19 -19.89 3.18
N ALA A 116 19.56 -21.05 3.09
CA ALA A 116 20.05 -22.29 3.72
C ALA A 116 21.38 -22.74 3.11
N THR A 117 21.59 -22.54 1.81
CA THR A 117 22.88 -22.83 1.13
C THR A 117 23.99 -21.93 1.67
N ILE A 118 23.76 -20.62 1.75
CA ILE A 118 24.73 -19.68 2.32
C ILE A 118 25.04 -20.05 3.77
N ALA A 119 24.01 -20.35 4.58
CA ALA A 119 24.18 -20.77 5.97
C ALA A 119 24.99 -22.07 6.09
N THR A 120 24.72 -23.06 5.22
CA THR A 120 25.47 -24.33 5.16
C THR A 120 26.95 -24.08 4.90
N ILE A 121 27.27 -23.29 3.86
CA ILE A 121 28.66 -22.96 3.50
C ILE A 121 29.34 -22.24 4.68
N LEU A 122 28.71 -21.23 5.26
CA LEU A 122 29.26 -20.48 6.40
C LEU A 122 29.52 -21.36 7.64
N MET A 123 28.68 -22.36 7.88
CA MET A 123 28.85 -23.28 9.01
C MET A 123 29.94 -24.32 8.77
N TRP A 124 30.19 -24.73 7.51
CA TRP A 124 31.34 -25.57 7.15
C TRP A 124 32.68 -24.83 7.19
N LEU A 125 32.67 -23.52 6.99
CA LEU A 125 33.89 -22.73 7.05
C LEU A 125 34.47 -22.66 8.48
N PRO A 126 35.82 -22.59 8.61
CA PRO A 126 36.48 -22.28 9.87
C PRO A 126 35.96 -20.97 10.48
N GLN A 127 36.03 -20.86 11.82
CA GLN A 127 35.42 -19.75 12.57
C GLN A 127 35.83 -18.36 12.06
N ASN A 128 37.10 -18.17 11.66
CA ASN A 128 37.60 -16.89 11.16
C ASN A 128 36.88 -16.46 9.88
N TYR A 129 36.70 -17.38 8.93
CA TYR A 129 35.99 -17.10 7.67
C TYR A 129 34.49 -16.92 7.89
N ARG A 130 33.89 -17.65 8.85
CA ARG A 130 32.49 -17.44 9.24
C ARG A 130 32.26 -16.04 9.78
N ARG A 131 33.13 -15.57 10.68
CA ARG A 131 33.08 -14.20 11.21
C ARG A 131 33.19 -13.18 10.08
N LEU A 132 34.15 -13.35 9.18
CA LEU A 132 34.31 -12.48 8.00
C LEU A 132 33.04 -12.46 7.14
N GLY A 133 32.47 -13.62 6.81
CA GLY A 133 31.26 -13.72 6.01
C GLY A 133 30.05 -13.04 6.66
N VAL A 134 29.84 -13.24 7.96
CA VAL A 134 28.78 -12.56 8.73
C VAL A 134 29.02 -11.05 8.76
N SER A 135 30.25 -10.59 9.00
CA SER A 135 30.59 -9.16 8.95
C SER A 135 30.29 -8.55 7.58
N LEU A 136 30.61 -9.24 6.48
CA LEU A 136 30.29 -8.78 5.13
C LEU A 136 28.77 -8.69 4.88
N LEU A 137 27.98 -9.64 5.39
CA LEU A 137 26.52 -9.58 5.30
C LEU A 137 25.94 -8.41 6.10
N VAL A 138 26.49 -8.14 7.29
CA VAL A 138 26.12 -6.97 8.10
C VAL A 138 26.46 -5.68 7.34
N LEU A 139 27.67 -5.58 6.78
CA LEU A 139 28.07 -4.43 5.98
C LEU A 139 27.19 -4.25 4.73
N LEU A 140 26.81 -5.34 4.07
CA LEU A 140 25.86 -5.31 2.95
C LEU A 140 24.50 -4.75 3.42
N HIS A 141 23.96 -5.24 4.53
CA HIS A 141 22.67 -4.77 5.05
C HIS A 141 22.70 -3.26 5.39
N PHE A 142 23.69 -2.83 6.17
CA PHE A 142 23.84 -1.42 6.54
C PHE A 142 24.21 -0.55 5.33
N GLY A 143 24.96 -1.06 4.36
CA GLY A 143 25.18 -0.41 3.07
C GLY A 143 23.87 -0.18 2.33
N GLY A 144 22.97 -1.16 2.35
CA GLY A 144 21.59 -1.03 1.86
C GLY A 144 20.87 0.13 2.53
N ILE A 145 20.83 0.17 3.86
CA ILE A 145 20.20 1.27 4.62
C ILE A 145 20.82 2.62 4.23
N VAL A 146 22.15 2.74 4.16
CA VAL A 146 22.82 3.97 3.75
C VAL A 146 22.40 4.38 2.34
N THR A 147 22.34 3.45 1.38
CA THR A 147 21.88 3.76 0.01
C THR A 147 20.39 4.06 -0.09
N ALA A 148 19.57 3.61 0.88
CA ALA A 148 18.16 3.99 0.95
C ALA A 148 18.00 5.48 1.28
N VAL A 149 18.88 6.02 2.13
CA VAL A 149 18.86 7.43 2.54
C VAL A 149 19.63 8.33 1.55
N THR A 150 20.69 7.81 0.93
CA THR A 150 21.57 8.57 0.04
C THR A 150 21.28 8.37 -1.46
N GLY A 151 20.35 7.48 -1.82
CA GLY A 151 19.97 7.17 -3.20
C GLY A 151 18.82 8.00 -3.82
N PRO A 152 17.89 8.60 -3.05
CA PRO A 152 16.89 9.54 -3.57
C PRO A 152 17.51 10.78 -4.25
N GLY A 153 16.70 11.56 -4.99
CA GLY A 153 17.11 12.56 -6.00
C GLY A 153 18.37 13.42 -5.71
N ALA A 154 19.10 13.73 -6.79
CA ALA A 154 20.41 14.43 -6.79
C ALA A 154 21.57 13.67 -6.09
N ALA A 155 21.43 12.36 -5.87
CA ALA A 155 22.50 11.52 -5.38
C ALA A 155 23.72 11.46 -6.33
N PRO A 156 24.96 11.34 -5.80
CA PRO A 156 26.13 11.03 -6.62
C PRO A 156 25.90 9.77 -7.46
N TRP A 157 26.44 9.73 -8.69
CA TRP A 157 26.23 8.63 -9.65
C TRP A 157 26.46 7.25 -9.03
N LEU A 158 27.52 7.09 -8.22
CA LEU A 158 27.83 5.82 -7.56
C LEU A 158 26.73 5.38 -6.58
N SER A 159 26.21 6.31 -5.78
CA SER A 159 25.08 6.04 -4.87
C SER A 159 23.84 5.61 -5.65
N SER A 160 23.54 6.31 -6.75
CA SER A 160 22.42 5.97 -7.63
C SER A 160 22.58 4.56 -8.23
N GLN A 161 23.77 4.19 -8.71
CA GLN A 161 24.02 2.85 -9.27
C GLN A 161 23.91 1.76 -8.20
N LEU A 162 24.54 1.95 -7.03
CA LEU A 162 24.47 0.99 -5.94
C LEU A 162 23.04 0.84 -5.41
N SER A 163 22.34 1.95 -5.21
CA SER A 163 20.94 1.95 -4.80
C SER A 163 20.07 1.21 -5.82
N THR A 164 20.09 1.61 -7.09
CA THR A 164 19.17 1.05 -8.09
C THR A 164 19.48 -0.40 -8.48
N ARG A 165 20.75 -0.77 -8.64
CA ARG A 165 21.14 -2.07 -9.19
C ARG A 165 21.46 -3.13 -8.15
N VAL A 166 21.97 -2.74 -6.98
CA VAL A 166 22.43 -3.69 -5.95
C VAL A 166 21.45 -3.74 -4.78
N TYR A 167 21.20 -2.60 -4.15
CA TYR A 167 20.49 -2.58 -2.87
C TYR A 167 18.97 -2.51 -2.99
N ARG A 168 18.41 -1.89 -4.03
CA ARG A 168 16.95 -1.75 -4.17
C ARG A 168 16.26 -3.11 -4.29
N PRO A 169 16.72 -4.09 -5.10
CA PRO A 169 16.13 -5.43 -5.09
C PRO A 169 16.20 -6.08 -3.70
N TYR A 170 17.34 -5.96 -3.01
CA TYR A 170 17.53 -6.49 -1.65
C TYR A 170 16.60 -5.85 -0.62
N LEU A 171 16.52 -4.51 -0.60
CA LEU A 171 15.67 -3.74 0.32
C LEU A 171 14.19 -3.96 0.05
N GLN A 172 13.78 -4.06 -1.22
CA GLN A 172 12.40 -4.37 -1.60
C GLN A 172 12.02 -5.76 -1.09
N PHE A 173 12.94 -6.71 -1.24
CA PHE A 173 12.74 -8.08 -0.79
C PHE A 173 12.51 -8.17 0.73
N ILE A 174 13.32 -7.47 1.54
CA ILE A 174 13.14 -7.43 3.00
C ILE A 174 12.13 -6.37 3.47
N TYR A 175 11.36 -5.79 2.54
CA TYR A 175 10.34 -4.78 2.81
C TYR A 175 10.84 -3.52 3.56
N MET A 176 12.12 -3.16 3.38
CA MET A 176 12.75 -1.96 3.95
C MET A 176 12.76 -0.75 3.02
N THR A 177 12.00 -0.79 1.91
CA THR A 177 11.81 0.39 1.04
C THR A 177 10.63 1.26 1.43
N ASN A 178 9.83 0.87 2.43
CA ASN A 178 8.70 1.67 2.87
C ASN A 178 9.14 2.70 3.91
N ALA A 179 9.52 3.90 3.45
CA ALA A 179 9.97 4.98 4.31
C ALA A 179 8.91 5.43 5.34
N TYR A 180 7.60 5.21 5.08
CA TYR A 180 6.53 5.56 6.01
C TYR A 180 6.61 4.82 7.35
N HIS A 181 7.26 3.65 7.40
CA HIS A 181 7.46 2.93 8.67
C HIS A 181 8.48 3.60 9.60
N PHE A 182 9.37 4.44 9.07
CA PHE A 182 10.49 5.02 9.82
C PHE A 182 10.44 6.55 9.94
N TYR A 183 9.81 7.25 8.98
CA TYR A 183 10.02 8.69 8.79
C TYR A 183 8.78 9.59 8.81
N SER A 184 7.61 9.10 9.23
CA SER A 184 6.44 9.99 9.36
C SER A 184 6.05 10.23 10.82
N PRO A 185 6.89 10.91 11.64
CA PRO A 185 6.39 11.53 12.87
C PRO A 185 5.35 12.63 12.53
N GLU A 186 5.44 13.21 11.32
CA GLU A 186 4.46 14.11 10.72
C GLU A 186 4.11 13.56 9.32
N PRO A 187 3.18 12.61 9.18
CA PRO A 187 2.75 12.18 7.86
C PRO A 187 2.27 13.40 7.06
N GLY A 188 2.51 13.44 5.76
CA GLY A 188 1.84 14.42 4.91
C GLY A 188 0.31 14.20 4.92
N PRO A 189 -0.46 15.15 4.38
CA PRO A 189 -1.88 14.93 4.16
C PRO A 189 -2.10 13.68 3.30
N ALA A 190 -3.14 12.91 3.61
CA ALA A 190 -3.46 11.72 2.83
C ALA A 190 -4.24 12.13 1.57
N HIS A 191 -3.85 11.60 0.42
CA HIS A 191 -4.53 11.88 -0.83
C HIS A 191 -5.44 10.74 -1.25
N ILE A 192 -6.72 11.06 -1.43
CA ILE A 192 -7.77 10.11 -1.82
C ILE A 192 -8.54 10.66 -3.02
N MET A 193 -9.21 9.78 -3.75
CA MET A 193 -10.05 10.14 -4.89
C MET A 193 -11.52 9.94 -4.53
N TRP A 194 -12.37 10.92 -4.83
CA TRP A 194 -13.82 10.76 -4.76
C TRP A 194 -14.40 10.77 -6.17
N PHE A 195 -15.33 9.87 -6.42
CA PHE A 195 -16.05 9.76 -7.69
C PHE A 195 -17.53 9.87 -7.39
N CYS A 196 -18.21 10.81 -8.05
CA CYS A 196 -19.67 10.88 -8.08
C CYS A 196 -20.14 10.32 -9.44
N ILE A 197 -20.70 9.12 -9.41
CA ILE A 197 -21.19 8.39 -10.57
C ILE A 197 -22.63 8.80 -10.80
N TYR A 198 -22.95 9.27 -12.00
CA TYR A 198 -24.32 9.55 -12.45
C TYR A 198 -24.75 8.43 -13.40
N TYR A 199 -25.93 7.88 -13.14
CA TYR A 199 -26.53 6.87 -13.98
C TYR A 199 -27.55 7.48 -14.95
N GLU A 200 -27.90 6.75 -16.01
CA GLU A 200 -28.85 7.22 -17.03
C GLU A 200 -30.26 7.50 -16.48
N ASN A 201 -30.66 6.80 -15.42
CA ASN A 201 -31.96 6.99 -14.74
C ASN A 201 -31.98 8.19 -13.76
N GLY A 202 -30.86 8.89 -13.59
CA GLY A 202 -30.73 10.03 -12.69
C GLY A 202 -30.20 9.68 -11.30
N ASP A 203 -30.03 8.39 -10.97
CA ASP A 203 -29.44 7.99 -9.70
C ASP A 203 -27.97 8.39 -9.61
N THR A 204 -27.48 8.55 -8.38
CA THR A 204 -26.09 8.87 -8.11
C THR A 204 -25.47 7.92 -7.10
N ARG A 205 -24.16 7.66 -7.24
CA ARG A 205 -23.38 6.85 -6.29
C ARG A 205 -22.01 7.46 -6.04
N TRP A 206 -21.62 7.53 -4.77
CA TRP A 206 -20.30 8.01 -4.37
C TRP A 206 -19.32 6.87 -4.12
N VAL A 207 -18.09 7.03 -4.62
CA VAL A 207 -16.99 6.11 -4.40
C VAL A 207 -15.78 6.88 -3.90
N LYS A 208 -15.24 6.47 -2.75
CA LYS A 208 -13.98 7.00 -2.19
C LYS A 208 -12.88 5.94 -2.32
N MET A 209 -11.71 6.30 -2.85
CA MET A 209 -10.60 5.38 -3.07
C MET A 209 -9.26 6.01 -2.65
N PRO A 210 -8.43 5.32 -1.85
CA PRO A 210 -8.75 4.10 -1.11
C PRO A 210 -9.70 4.38 0.08
N SER A 211 -10.32 3.32 0.60
CA SER A 211 -11.32 3.35 1.66
C SER A 211 -11.15 2.15 2.60
N ARG A 212 -11.25 2.39 3.92
CA ARG A 212 -11.24 1.32 4.93
C ARG A 212 -12.68 1.03 5.40
N PRO A 213 -13.03 -0.23 5.71
CA PRO A 213 -12.20 -1.44 5.60
C PRO A 213 -12.16 -2.04 4.18
N ARG A 214 -12.99 -1.55 3.26
CA ARG A 214 -13.26 -2.16 1.95
C ARG A 214 -12.01 -2.49 1.11
N ASP A 215 -11.02 -1.59 1.07
CA ASP A 215 -9.82 -1.77 0.27
C ASP A 215 -8.68 -2.52 1.00
N ILE A 216 -8.91 -2.95 2.24
CA ILE A 216 -8.01 -3.86 2.97
C ILE A 216 -8.48 -5.29 2.67
N GLN A 217 -7.92 -5.88 1.61
CA GLN A 217 -8.27 -7.22 1.15
C GLN A 217 -7.25 -8.28 1.60
N ASP A 218 -6.10 -7.85 2.10
CA ASP A 218 -5.03 -8.71 2.58
C ASP A 218 -4.60 -8.34 4.01
N PRO A 219 -4.06 -9.28 4.81
CA PRO A 219 -3.66 -9.04 6.21
C PRO A 219 -2.60 -7.94 6.38
N LEU A 220 -1.82 -7.64 5.33
CA LEU A 220 -0.78 -6.63 5.35
C LEU A 220 -1.27 -5.29 4.78
N SER A 221 -2.55 -5.18 4.39
CA SER A 221 -3.14 -4.01 3.76
C SER A 221 -2.42 -3.54 2.49
N ILE A 222 -1.68 -4.42 1.81
CA ILE A 222 -0.93 -4.11 0.59
C ILE A 222 -1.87 -3.57 -0.50
N SER A 223 -3.08 -4.12 -0.64
CA SER A 223 -4.08 -3.62 -1.59
C SER A 223 -4.48 -2.17 -1.32
N TYR A 224 -4.66 -1.81 -0.05
CA TYR A 224 -4.96 -0.45 0.38
C TYR A 224 -3.78 0.48 0.08
N TYR A 225 -2.56 0.09 0.46
CA TYR A 225 -1.37 0.92 0.24
C TYR A 225 -1.05 1.10 -1.24
N ARG A 226 -1.27 0.09 -2.09
CA ARG A 226 -1.13 0.25 -3.55
C ARG A 226 -2.10 1.29 -4.10
N ARG A 227 -3.37 1.24 -3.68
CA ARG A 227 -4.38 2.23 -4.10
C ARG A 227 -4.05 3.62 -3.57
N LEU A 228 -3.59 3.73 -2.33
CA LEU A 228 -3.09 4.98 -1.74
C LEU A 228 -1.92 5.54 -2.56
N SER A 229 -0.91 4.73 -2.87
CA SER A 229 0.23 5.18 -3.66
C SER A 229 -0.15 5.62 -5.08
N LEU A 230 -1.23 5.08 -5.66
CA LEU A 230 -1.73 5.53 -6.95
C LEU A 230 -2.47 6.88 -6.84
N SER A 231 -3.25 7.11 -5.78
CA SER A 231 -3.88 8.43 -5.56
C SER A 231 -2.84 9.50 -5.23
N GLU A 232 -1.79 9.15 -4.49
CA GLU A 232 -0.63 10.03 -4.24
C GLU A 232 0.09 10.47 -5.52
N GLN A 233 0.14 9.64 -6.56
CA GLN A 233 0.77 10.03 -7.85
C GLN A 233 0.01 11.16 -8.55
N LEU A 234 -1.30 11.29 -8.31
CA LEU A 234 -2.10 12.40 -8.83
C LEU A 234 -1.83 13.73 -8.10
N HIS A 235 -1.08 13.72 -6.99
CA HIS A 235 -0.66 14.94 -6.29
C HIS A 235 0.38 15.76 -7.07
N ALA A 236 1.02 15.17 -8.08
CA ALA A 236 2.15 15.79 -8.75
C ALA A 236 1.78 17.17 -9.31
N LEU A 237 2.28 18.22 -8.67
CA LEU A 237 2.02 19.60 -9.06
C LEU A 237 2.91 19.97 -10.27
N PRO A 238 2.36 20.64 -11.30
CA PRO A 238 3.17 21.19 -12.38
C PRO A 238 4.03 22.34 -11.87
N MET A 239 5.14 22.61 -12.56
CA MET A 239 6.05 23.72 -12.21
C MET A 239 5.36 25.09 -12.24
N ASN A 240 4.40 25.29 -13.15
CA ASN A 240 3.61 26.51 -13.22
C ASN A 240 2.22 26.28 -12.62
N ARG A 241 1.97 26.90 -11.47
CA ARG A 241 0.68 26.86 -10.74
C ARG A 241 -0.21 28.07 -11.01
N ASN A 242 0.27 29.06 -11.74
CA ASN A 242 -0.52 30.26 -11.98
C ASN A 242 -1.62 29.95 -13.01
N PRO A 243 -2.92 30.08 -12.64
CA PRO A 243 -3.99 30.03 -13.64
C PRO A 243 -3.81 31.20 -14.62
N SER A 244 -4.20 30.99 -15.87
CA SER A 244 -4.30 32.09 -16.84
C SER A 244 -5.42 33.05 -16.43
N ASP A 245 -5.38 34.29 -16.95
CA ASP A 245 -6.40 35.31 -16.68
C ASP A 245 -7.81 34.85 -17.07
N ASP A 246 -7.94 34.07 -18.15
CA ASP A 246 -9.23 33.51 -18.58
C ASP A 246 -9.74 32.46 -17.59
N VAL A 247 -8.88 31.57 -17.11
CA VAL A 247 -9.23 30.57 -16.08
C VAL A 247 -9.61 31.26 -14.78
N MET A 248 -8.88 32.31 -14.40
CA MET A 248 -9.18 33.09 -13.21
C MET A 248 -10.53 33.81 -13.34
N ARG A 249 -10.78 34.50 -14.46
CA ARG A 249 -12.08 35.16 -14.72
C ARG A 249 -13.22 34.15 -14.69
N ALA A 250 -13.06 33.01 -15.37
CA ALA A 250 -14.05 31.94 -15.37
C ALA A 250 -14.36 31.46 -13.94
N ARG A 251 -13.33 31.26 -13.11
CA ARG A 251 -13.50 30.88 -11.70
C ARG A 251 -14.26 31.93 -10.89
N LEU A 252 -13.93 33.21 -11.06
CA LEU A 252 -14.55 34.32 -10.32
C LEU A 252 -16.04 34.47 -10.64
N THR A 253 -16.47 34.18 -11.88
CA THR A 253 -17.91 34.21 -12.22
C THR A 253 -18.71 33.14 -11.47
N ARG A 254 -18.08 32.00 -11.14
CA ARG A 254 -18.71 30.90 -10.38
C ARG A 254 -18.86 31.17 -8.88
N ILE A 255 -18.30 32.27 -8.36
CA ILE A 255 -18.49 32.68 -6.96
C ILE A 255 -19.88 33.29 -6.76
N GLN A 256 -20.46 33.87 -7.82
CA GLN A 256 -21.69 34.65 -7.73
C GLN A 256 -22.95 33.77 -7.73
N GLY A 257 -24.02 34.28 -7.09
CA GLY A 257 -25.34 33.67 -7.09
C GLY A 257 -25.61 32.71 -5.93
N VAL A 258 -26.86 32.24 -5.83
CA VAL A 258 -27.35 31.36 -4.74
C VAL A 258 -26.59 30.03 -4.70
N ASN A 259 -26.17 29.54 -5.86
CA ASN A 259 -25.38 28.30 -6.02
C ASN A 259 -23.91 28.59 -6.32
N GLY A 260 -23.42 29.77 -5.92
CA GLY A 260 -22.02 30.13 -6.05
C GLY A 260 -21.12 29.17 -5.26
N ILE A 261 -19.97 28.85 -5.85
CA ILE A 261 -18.91 28.08 -5.20
C ILE A 261 -17.87 29.09 -4.70
N PRO A 262 -17.80 29.37 -3.39
CA PRO A 262 -16.87 30.37 -2.86
C PRO A 262 -15.41 29.94 -3.04
N LEU A 263 -14.48 30.86 -2.83
CA LEU A 263 -13.08 30.55 -2.59
C LEU A 263 -12.90 30.15 -1.12
N HIS A 264 -11.89 29.31 -0.85
CA HIS A 264 -11.51 28.99 0.52
C HIS A 264 -10.94 30.26 1.20
N PRO A 265 -11.45 30.69 2.36
CA PRO A 265 -11.09 31.98 2.95
C PRO A 265 -9.67 32.02 3.51
N GLU A 266 -9.14 30.90 4.00
CA GLU A 266 -7.80 30.82 4.60
C GLU A 266 -6.69 30.44 3.61
N MET A 267 -7.03 30.10 2.35
CA MET A 267 -6.05 29.57 1.39
C MET A 267 -5.78 30.60 0.29
N PRO A 268 -4.51 30.91 -0.02
CA PRO A 268 -4.18 31.75 -1.17
C PRO A 268 -4.81 31.20 -2.46
N ILE A 269 -5.31 32.09 -3.33
CA ILE A 269 -6.04 31.69 -4.54
C ILE A 269 -5.20 30.80 -5.48
N ILE A 270 -3.88 30.99 -5.51
CA ILE A 270 -2.95 30.18 -6.30
C ILE A 270 -2.89 28.73 -5.82
N ASP A 271 -3.05 28.48 -4.52
CA ASP A 271 -3.01 27.12 -3.96
C ASP A 271 -4.35 26.39 -4.12
N GLN A 272 -5.41 27.14 -4.47
CA GLN A 272 -6.74 26.61 -4.78
C GLN A 272 -6.87 26.12 -6.23
N TYR A 273 -5.86 26.31 -7.09
CA TYR A 273 -5.84 25.83 -8.47
C TYR A 273 -4.72 24.81 -8.65
N ARG A 274 -5.07 23.56 -9.00
CA ARG A 274 -4.12 22.44 -9.10
C ARG A 274 -4.31 21.65 -10.40
N PRO A 275 -3.84 22.18 -11.54
CA PRO A 275 -3.90 21.45 -12.79
C PRO A 275 -2.98 20.23 -12.74
N LEU A 276 -3.38 19.16 -13.41
CA LEU A 276 -2.55 17.96 -13.53
C LEU A 276 -1.50 18.12 -14.66
N PRO A 277 -0.29 17.56 -14.48
CA PRO A 277 0.63 17.28 -15.57
C PRO A 277 -0.06 16.50 -16.70
N GLU A 278 0.35 16.79 -17.94
CA GLU A 278 -0.29 16.28 -19.16
C GLU A 278 -0.35 14.74 -19.19
N ASN A 279 0.74 14.06 -18.86
CA ASN A 279 0.81 12.60 -18.79
C ASN A 279 -0.19 11.99 -17.79
N TYR A 280 -0.47 12.66 -16.67
CA TYR A 280 -1.46 12.19 -15.70
C TYR A 280 -2.88 12.46 -16.17
N ARG A 281 -3.11 13.62 -16.78
CA ARG A 281 -4.41 13.99 -17.36
C ARG A 281 -4.82 13.05 -18.51
N GLU A 282 -3.87 12.66 -19.36
CA GLU A 282 -4.16 11.86 -20.57
C GLU A 282 -4.19 10.36 -20.33
N HIS A 283 -3.46 9.86 -19.32
CA HIS A 283 -3.30 8.42 -19.13
C HIS A 283 -3.74 7.94 -17.75
N LEU A 284 -3.27 8.58 -16.69
CA LEU A 284 -3.51 8.09 -15.32
C LEU A 284 -4.95 8.32 -14.86
N LEU A 285 -5.43 9.56 -14.94
CA LEU A 285 -6.79 9.92 -14.52
C LEU A 285 -7.87 9.17 -15.33
N PRO A 286 -7.81 9.08 -16.67
CA PRO A 286 -8.74 8.24 -17.44
C PRO A 286 -8.67 6.76 -17.04
N GLY A 287 -7.49 6.26 -16.65
CA GLY A 287 -7.32 4.91 -16.10
C GLY A 287 -8.13 4.67 -14.83
N PHE A 288 -8.12 5.62 -13.89
CA PHE A 288 -8.97 5.58 -12.69
C PHE A 288 -10.46 5.59 -13.05
N VAL A 289 -10.87 6.46 -13.96
CA VAL A 289 -12.28 6.57 -14.38
C VAL A 289 -12.74 5.26 -15.01
N ARG A 290 -11.99 4.69 -15.96
CA ARG A 290 -12.30 3.38 -16.57
C ARG A 290 -12.33 2.26 -15.53
N HIS A 291 -11.42 2.28 -14.56
CA HIS A 291 -11.44 1.31 -13.48
C HIS A 291 -12.74 1.39 -12.67
N VAL A 292 -13.15 2.60 -12.26
CA VAL A 292 -14.41 2.81 -11.54
C VAL A 292 -15.61 2.42 -12.41
N ALA A 293 -15.63 2.85 -13.67
CA ALA A 293 -16.72 2.60 -14.61
C ALA A 293 -16.88 1.12 -14.99
N SER A 294 -15.83 0.31 -14.92
CA SER A 294 -15.89 -1.13 -15.24
C SER A 294 -16.03 -2.02 -13.99
N HIS A 295 -15.84 -1.48 -12.79
CA HIS A 295 -15.89 -2.29 -11.58
C HIS A 295 -17.33 -2.71 -11.27
N LYS A 296 -17.57 -4.02 -11.11
CA LYS A 296 -18.91 -4.59 -10.87
C LYS A 296 -19.64 -3.94 -9.69
N TYR A 297 -18.93 -3.70 -8.59
CA TYR A 297 -19.51 -3.07 -7.39
C TYR A 297 -20.02 -1.64 -7.61
N TYR A 298 -19.52 -0.93 -8.61
CA TYR A 298 -19.94 0.44 -8.91
C TYR A 298 -20.97 0.51 -10.04
N GLN A 299 -21.40 -0.63 -10.60
CA GLN A 299 -22.53 -0.66 -11.52
C GLN A 299 -23.83 -0.42 -10.77
N HIS A 300 -24.83 0.09 -11.48
CA HIS A 300 -26.18 0.20 -10.95
C HIS A 300 -26.74 -1.20 -10.64
N ASP A 301 -27.65 -1.28 -9.67
CA ASP A 301 -28.21 -2.56 -9.23
C ASP A 301 -29.11 -3.19 -10.31
N ASP A 302 -29.79 -2.35 -11.09
CA ASP A 302 -30.41 -2.73 -12.37
C ASP A 302 -29.34 -2.79 -13.49
N PRO A 303 -29.08 -3.97 -14.10
CA PRO A 303 -28.07 -4.15 -15.14
C PRO A 303 -28.37 -3.42 -16.45
N HIS A 304 -29.59 -2.90 -16.65
CA HIS A 304 -29.97 -2.12 -17.82
C HIS A 304 -29.61 -0.65 -17.69
N VAL A 305 -29.38 -0.16 -16.48
CA VAL A 305 -29.02 1.23 -16.21
C VAL A 305 -27.51 1.39 -16.31
N ARG A 306 -27.05 2.22 -17.26
CA ARG A 306 -25.63 2.46 -17.50
C ARG A 306 -25.14 3.69 -16.75
N ILE A 307 -23.83 3.76 -16.57
CA ILE A 307 -23.14 4.97 -16.11
C ILE A 307 -23.17 6.00 -17.24
N LYS A 308 -23.73 7.17 -16.96
CA LYS A 308 -23.79 8.31 -17.87
C LYS A 308 -22.50 9.13 -17.80
N SER A 309 -22.07 9.49 -16.61
CA SER A 309 -20.87 10.29 -16.38
C SER A 309 -20.33 10.12 -14.96
N ILE A 310 -19.07 10.52 -14.74
CA ILE A 310 -18.38 10.43 -13.47
C ILE A 310 -17.69 11.77 -13.19
N LYS A 311 -18.14 12.50 -12.17
CA LYS A 311 -17.39 13.64 -11.64
C LYS A 311 -16.28 13.15 -10.72
N VAL A 312 -15.07 13.61 -10.97
CA VAL A 312 -13.88 13.19 -10.22
C VAL A 312 -13.39 14.33 -9.34
N TYR A 313 -13.07 14.01 -8.08
CA TYR A 313 -12.46 14.93 -7.14
C TYR A 313 -11.21 14.30 -6.57
N TYR A 314 -10.10 15.01 -6.66
CA TYR A 314 -8.90 14.69 -5.91
C TYR A 314 -8.98 15.34 -4.54
N VAL A 315 -8.83 14.59 -3.48
CA VAL A 315 -9.09 15.08 -2.12
C VAL A 315 -7.86 14.93 -1.26
N GLU A 316 -7.38 16.07 -0.79
CA GLU A 316 -6.34 16.16 0.23
C GLU A 316 -7.00 16.18 1.60
N HIS A 317 -6.62 15.25 2.48
CA HIS A 317 -7.04 15.25 3.88
C HIS A 317 -5.95 15.89 4.73
N PHE A 318 -6.15 17.14 5.13
CA PHE A 318 -5.11 17.89 5.83
C PHE A 318 -5.08 17.58 7.33
N ILE A 319 -3.89 17.72 7.92
CA ILE A 319 -3.67 17.49 9.34
C ILE A 319 -4.02 18.75 10.11
N LEU A 320 -4.88 18.59 11.12
CA LEU A 320 -5.27 19.69 11.99
C LEU A 320 -4.06 20.30 12.70
N THR A 321 -4.01 21.63 12.74
CA THR A 321 -3.08 22.36 13.59
C THR A 321 -3.49 22.21 15.07
N PRO A 322 -2.56 22.38 16.02
CA PRO A 322 -2.88 22.35 17.45
C PRO A 322 -4.04 23.29 17.82
N ASP A 323 -4.09 24.48 17.24
CA ASP A 323 -5.17 25.45 17.49
C ASP A 323 -6.55 24.93 17.05
N LYS A 324 -6.63 24.24 15.89
CA LYS A 324 -7.88 23.65 15.41
C LYS A 324 -8.32 22.49 16.31
N VAL A 325 -7.38 21.68 16.81
CA VAL A 325 -7.68 20.61 17.79
C VAL A 325 -8.15 21.20 19.13
N GLN A 326 -7.50 22.26 19.62
CA GLN A 326 -7.90 22.98 20.84
C GLN A 326 -9.29 23.62 20.69
N ALA A 327 -9.63 24.11 19.50
CA ALA A 327 -10.97 24.58 19.14
C ALA A 327 -12.02 23.46 19.02
N GLY A 328 -11.61 22.21 19.25
CA GLY A 328 -12.44 21.02 19.28
C GLY A 328 -12.58 20.29 17.95
N ALA A 329 -11.90 20.70 16.87
CA ALA A 329 -12.01 20.05 15.57
C ALA A 329 -11.62 18.57 15.64
N GLY A 330 -12.42 17.73 15.01
CA GLY A 330 -12.18 16.31 14.83
C GLY A 330 -11.38 16.07 13.56
N PHE A 331 -10.47 15.10 13.59
CA PHE A 331 -9.60 14.78 12.46
C PHE A 331 -10.35 14.35 11.20
N TYR A 332 -11.65 14.04 11.28
CA TYR A 332 -12.47 13.61 10.15
C TYR A 332 -13.69 14.51 9.94
N ASP A 333 -13.69 15.71 10.53
CA ASP A 333 -14.74 16.69 10.26
C ASP A 333 -14.67 17.09 8.77
N ASP A 334 -15.81 17.39 8.15
CA ASP A 334 -15.89 17.53 6.68
C ASP A 334 -14.94 18.60 6.11
N PHE A 335 -14.71 19.68 6.87
CA PHE A 335 -13.82 20.75 6.45
C PHE A 335 -12.34 20.34 6.40
N THR A 336 -11.97 19.18 6.96
CA THR A 336 -10.61 18.62 6.89
C THR A 336 -10.24 18.05 5.52
N TYR A 337 -11.24 17.93 4.63
CA TYR A 337 -11.08 17.47 3.27
C TYR A 337 -11.05 18.66 2.31
N LEU A 338 -10.05 18.69 1.43
CA LEU A 338 -9.81 19.71 0.42
C LEU A 338 -9.96 19.07 -0.98
N PRO A 339 -11.18 19.05 -1.53
CA PRO A 339 -11.49 18.40 -2.80
C PRO A 339 -11.23 19.34 -3.97
N PHE A 340 -10.33 18.96 -4.88
CA PHE A 340 -10.07 19.61 -6.15
C PHE A 340 -10.85 18.90 -7.25
N TYR A 341 -11.68 19.62 -8.00
CA TYR A 341 -12.49 19.03 -9.06
C TYR A 341 -11.64 18.74 -10.30
N PHE A 342 -11.53 17.48 -10.69
CA PHE A 342 -10.69 17.03 -11.83
C PHE A 342 -11.49 16.81 -13.12
N GLY A 343 -12.75 17.22 -13.14
CA GLY A 343 -13.61 17.17 -14.32
C GLY A 343 -14.70 16.11 -14.25
N GLU A 344 -15.58 16.17 -15.24
CA GLU A 344 -16.63 15.19 -15.49
C GLU A 344 -16.23 14.35 -16.70
N HIS A 345 -16.20 13.04 -16.51
CA HIS A 345 -15.72 12.11 -17.52
C HIS A 345 -16.82 11.15 -17.96
N GLY A 346 -16.73 10.70 -19.22
CA GLY A 346 -17.46 9.54 -19.69
C GLY A 346 -16.96 8.24 -19.04
N PRO A 347 -17.71 7.13 -19.16
CA PRO A 347 -17.29 5.82 -18.64
C PRO A 347 -16.02 5.27 -19.30
N ASP A 348 -15.64 5.79 -20.46
CA ASP A 348 -14.38 5.53 -21.19
C ASP A 348 -13.19 6.33 -20.65
N GLY A 349 -13.43 7.28 -19.75
CA GLY A 349 -12.43 8.16 -19.17
C GLY A 349 -12.18 9.45 -19.94
N GLU A 350 -12.91 9.72 -21.03
CA GLU A 350 -12.78 10.98 -21.77
C GLU A 350 -13.39 12.15 -20.97
N LEU A 351 -12.68 13.28 -20.94
CA LEU A 351 -13.15 14.49 -20.27
C LEU A 351 -14.26 15.15 -21.11
N MET A 352 -15.45 15.33 -20.51
CA MET A 352 -16.63 15.80 -21.23
C MET A 352 -16.62 17.31 -21.50
N ASN A 353 -15.99 18.10 -20.62
CA ASN A 353 -15.91 19.55 -20.75
C ASN A 353 -14.54 20.09 -20.33
N THR A 354 -13.71 20.45 -21.31
CA THR A 354 -12.39 21.04 -21.09
C THR A 354 -12.44 22.50 -20.63
N ASN A 355 -13.57 23.18 -20.84
CA ASN A 355 -13.77 24.60 -20.52
C ASN A 355 -14.60 24.78 -19.23
N ASP A 356 -14.72 23.74 -18.39
CA ASP A 356 -15.44 23.87 -17.13
C ASP A 356 -14.72 24.89 -16.22
N PRO A 357 -15.39 25.96 -15.76
CA PRO A 357 -14.79 27.02 -14.96
C PRO A 357 -14.30 26.56 -13.58
N LEU A 358 -14.69 25.37 -13.13
CA LEU A 358 -14.26 24.76 -11.88
C LEU A 358 -13.18 23.69 -12.09
N LEU A 359 -12.81 23.37 -13.34
CA LEU A 359 -11.80 22.36 -13.62
C LEU A 359 -10.47 22.72 -12.92
N TYR A 360 -9.97 21.77 -12.13
CA TYR A 360 -8.79 21.84 -11.25
C TYR A 360 -8.87 22.80 -10.06
N TRP A 361 -10.03 23.39 -9.80
CA TRP A 361 -10.22 24.26 -8.64
C TRP A 361 -10.63 23.49 -7.39
N LEU A 362 -10.19 24.00 -6.25
CA LEU A 362 -10.68 23.60 -4.94
C LEU A 362 -12.18 23.87 -4.85
N MET A 363 -12.88 22.91 -4.25
CA MET A 363 -14.29 22.91 -3.90
C MET A 363 -14.40 23.01 -2.37
N PRO A 364 -14.38 24.23 -1.78
CA PRO A 364 -14.20 24.36 -0.34
C PRO A 364 -15.35 23.75 0.45
N ILE A 365 -15.01 23.04 1.52
CA ILE A 365 -15.94 22.61 2.56
C ILE A 365 -15.60 23.44 3.80
N VAL A 366 -16.35 24.50 4.06
CA VAL A 366 -15.98 25.51 5.08
C VAL A 366 -17.19 26.00 5.85
N TYR A 367 -16.96 26.42 7.10
CA TYR A 367 -17.99 27.06 7.91
C TYR A 367 -17.92 28.58 7.73
N PHE A 368 -19.00 29.18 7.28
CA PHE A 368 -19.13 30.64 7.23
C PHE A 368 -20.00 31.14 8.38
N PRO A 369 -19.67 32.29 8.99
CA PRO A 369 -20.61 33.00 9.85
C PRO A 369 -21.93 33.28 9.12
N LYS A 370 -23.05 33.08 9.80
CA LYS A 370 -24.35 33.49 9.27
C LYS A 370 -24.37 35.00 9.07
N GLN A 371 -24.99 35.44 7.98
CA GLN A 371 -25.07 36.86 7.64
C GLN A 371 -25.75 37.64 8.77
N GLY A 372 -25.11 38.73 9.21
CA GLY A 372 -25.61 39.59 10.29
C GLY A 372 -25.42 39.05 11.71
N VAL A 373 -24.76 37.90 11.89
CA VAL A 373 -24.43 37.36 13.21
C VAL A 373 -23.01 37.79 13.58
N GLU A 374 -22.89 38.50 14.71
CA GLU A 374 -21.59 38.82 15.30
C GLU A 374 -20.98 37.55 15.92
N ILE A 375 -19.73 37.26 15.53
CA ILE A 375 -18.94 36.13 16.01
C ILE A 375 -17.84 36.67 16.92
N LYS A 376 -17.85 36.25 18.18
CA LYS A 376 -16.75 36.58 19.10
C LYS A 376 -15.54 35.67 18.84
N PRO A 377 -14.29 36.10 19.14
CA PRO A 377 -13.09 35.31 18.88
C PRO A 377 -13.10 33.89 19.50
N GLU A 378 -13.76 33.71 20.64
CA GLU A 378 -13.89 32.43 21.33
C GLU A 378 -15.00 31.51 20.77
N GLU A 379 -15.86 32.04 19.89
CA GLU A 379 -16.99 31.31 19.33
C GLU A 379 -16.55 30.55 18.07
N THR A 380 -16.68 29.23 18.11
CA THR A 380 -16.34 28.34 17.00
C THR A 380 -17.60 27.67 16.47
N TRP A 381 -17.53 27.11 15.27
CA TRP A 381 -18.64 26.34 14.69
C TRP A 381 -19.03 25.11 15.55
N LYS A 382 -18.15 24.60 16.42
CA LYS A 382 -18.48 23.55 17.38
C LYS A 382 -19.14 24.07 18.66
N SER A 383 -18.65 25.19 19.20
CA SER A 383 -19.23 25.75 20.44
C SER A 383 -20.56 26.47 20.18
N HIS A 384 -20.74 27.04 18.99
CA HIS A 384 -21.92 27.82 18.60
C HIS A 384 -22.41 27.47 17.19
N PRO A 385 -22.75 26.20 16.89
CA PRO A 385 -23.11 25.75 15.53
C PRO A 385 -24.25 26.55 14.91
N GLN A 386 -25.18 27.05 15.72
CA GLN A 386 -26.29 27.90 15.27
C GLN A 386 -25.85 29.21 14.60
N LYS A 387 -24.61 29.67 14.83
CA LYS A 387 -24.05 30.90 14.26
C LYS A 387 -23.32 30.71 12.94
N PHE A 388 -23.12 29.47 12.49
CA PHE A 388 -22.36 29.15 11.30
C PHE A 388 -23.17 28.32 10.31
N ASP A 389 -22.91 28.50 9.02
CA ASP A 389 -23.42 27.67 7.94
C ASP A 389 -22.27 26.86 7.35
N LEU A 390 -22.44 25.53 7.28
CA LEU A 390 -21.52 24.67 6.53
C LEU A 390 -21.79 24.84 5.04
N VAL A 391 -20.83 25.40 4.33
CA VAL A 391 -20.83 25.49 2.87
C VAL A 391 -20.02 24.34 2.31
N ASP A 392 -20.73 23.31 1.87
CA ASP A 392 -20.17 22.15 1.20
C ASP A 392 -20.25 22.33 -0.32
N SER A 393 -19.17 22.85 -0.90
CA SER A 393 -19.11 23.13 -2.33
C SER A 393 -19.13 21.86 -3.19
N VAL A 394 -18.75 20.70 -2.64
CA VAL A 394 -18.83 19.42 -3.34
C VAL A 394 -20.30 19.05 -3.54
N VAL A 395 -21.11 19.14 -2.49
CA VAL A 395 -22.55 18.87 -2.57
C VAL A 395 -23.26 19.86 -3.48
N ARG A 396 -22.94 21.16 -3.38
CA ARG A 396 -23.52 22.17 -4.29
C ARG A 396 -23.20 21.91 -5.77
N HIS A 397 -21.97 21.47 -6.06
CA HIS A 397 -21.52 21.26 -7.42
C HIS A 397 -21.97 19.92 -8.02
N SER A 398 -21.96 18.85 -7.23
CA SER A 398 -22.44 17.54 -7.65
C SER A 398 -23.96 17.42 -7.61
N GLY A 399 -24.64 18.18 -6.75
CA GLY A 399 -26.07 17.99 -6.46
C GLY A 399 -26.35 16.71 -5.67
N SER A 400 -25.33 16.05 -5.09
CA SER A 400 -25.48 14.81 -4.32
C SER A 400 -24.59 14.83 -3.08
N ASP A 401 -25.07 14.23 -1.98
CA ASP A 401 -24.33 14.17 -0.72
C ASP A 401 -23.23 13.10 -0.75
N HIS A 402 -21.97 13.53 -0.69
CA HIS A 402 -20.80 12.64 -0.68
C HIS A 402 -20.56 11.94 0.66
N LYS A 403 -21.41 12.21 1.67
CA LYS A 403 -21.37 11.59 3.00
C LYS A 403 -22.27 10.37 3.12
N ALA A 404 -23.20 10.19 2.18
CA ALA A 404 -24.03 8.98 2.12
C ALA A 404 -23.12 7.74 1.99
N LYS A 405 -23.23 6.83 2.95
CA LYS A 405 -22.39 5.62 3.07
C LYS A 405 -22.76 4.55 2.04
#